data_AF-A0A1M3BC14-F1
#
_entry.id   AF-A0A1M3BC14-F1
#
_cell.length_a   1.000
_cell.length_b   1.000
_cell.length_c   1.000
_cell.angle_alpha   90.00
_cell.angle_beta   90.00
_cell.angle_gamma   90.00
#
_symmetry.space_group_name_H-M   'P 1'
#
loop_
_entity.id
_entity.type
_entity.pdbx_description
1 polymer ?
#
loop_
_entity_poly.entity_id
_entity_poly.type
_entity_poly.pdbx_seq_one_letter_code
_entity_poly.pdbx_strand_id
1 'polypeptide(L)'
;MRLKFLVPALPALVLIALLASGCGGGGSSSTTTAKKPKTEERQQLSKAAFITQGDSICGEVNTAIGSVEESAAETSSQTTQVANLYIGMVESLQRLGRPSETTGYSDFMGAAEKLALVEGKVKKASEAEEGEALETASQEAVPAVEEFQSAAAVYGFEDCSEGPHAPEAAPEAATGTEEAAPEESGGVEVAPEEAAPEEEFIPEEEAAPEEEAAPETGGAGGEIEEAAPEETESGSESGGIGPG
;
A
#
# COMPACT_ATOMS: atom_id res chain seq x y z
N MET A 1 -37.11 -20.56 11.86
CA MET A 1 -36.36 -21.63 12.53
C MET A 1 -35.31 -20.98 13.41
N ARG A 2 -35.24 -21.35 14.70
CA ARG A 2 -34.31 -20.75 15.67
C ARG A 2 -32.96 -21.43 15.56
N LEU A 3 -31.96 -20.78 14.96
CA LEU A 3 -30.59 -21.29 14.95
C LEU A 3 -29.83 -20.73 16.15
N LYS A 4 -29.29 -21.66 16.94
CA LYS A 4 -28.69 -21.46 18.25
C LYS A 4 -27.29 -20.89 18.09
N PHE A 5 -27.02 -19.76 18.76
CA PHE A 5 -25.68 -19.22 18.97
C PHE A 5 -24.83 -20.22 19.76
N LEU A 6 -23.75 -20.69 19.14
CA LEU A 6 -22.66 -21.38 19.83
C LEU A 6 -21.49 -20.41 19.94
N VAL A 7 -21.32 -19.90 21.15
CA VAL A 7 -20.08 -19.29 21.64
C VAL A 7 -19.07 -20.40 21.90
N PRO A 8 -17.83 -20.25 21.42
CA PRO A 8 -16.68 -20.76 22.16
C PRO A 8 -15.79 -19.62 22.63
N ALA A 9 -15.45 -19.69 23.91
CA ALA A 9 -14.58 -18.80 24.64
C ALA A 9 -13.10 -18.94 24.24
N LEU A 10 -12.40 -17.81 24.35
CA LEU A 10 -10.95 -17.54 24.39
C LEU A 10 -10.04 -18.69 24.91
N PRO A 11 -8.76 -18.74 24.48
CA PRO A 11 -7.74 -17.95 25.20
C PRO A 11 -6.50 -17.44 24.41
N ALA A 12 -5.90 -16.41 25.01
CA ALA A 12 -4.45 -16.18 25.18
C ALA A 12 -3.58 -15.58 24.04
N LEU A 13 -3.21 -14.31 24.25
CA LEU A 13 -1.83 -13.88 24.61
C LEU A 13 -0.72 -14.07 23.55
N VAL A 14 -0.47 -13.03 22.75
CA VAL A 14 0.90 -12.66 22.33
C VAL A 14 1.02 -11.13 22.38
N LEU A 15 1.65 -10.64 23.45
CA LEU A 15 2.19 -9.28 23.58
C LEU A 15 3.44 -9.18 22.70
N ILE A 16 3.37 -8.45 21.59
CA ILE A 16 4.57 -8.06 20.84
C ILE A 16 5.16 -6.82 21.52
N ALA A 17 6.23 -7.03 22.25
CA ALA A 17 7.06 -5.97 22.81
C ALA A 17 7.75 -5.21 21.67
N LEU A 18 7.42 -3.93 21.48
CA LEU A 18 8.26 -3.02 20.70
C LEU A 18 9.57 -2.80 21.47
N LEU A 19 10.62 -3.45 20.98
CA LEU A 19 12.00 -3.12 21.32
C LEU A 19 12.32 -1.77 20.68
N ALA A 20 12.18 -0.70 21.47
CA ALA A 20 12.92 0.51 21.22
C ALA A 20 14.41 0.16 21.31
N SER A 21 15.11 0.22 20.18
CA SER A 21 16.56 0.17 20.09
C SER A 21 17.15 1.44 20.71
N GLY A 22 17.14 1.50 22.05
CA GLY A 22 17.90 2.44 22.85
C GLY A 22 19.34 1.97 22.93
N CYS A 23 20.15 2.41 21.98
CA CYS A 23 21.59 2.26 22.03
C CYS A 23 22.18 3.22 23.08
N GLY A 24 22.86 2.63 24.07
CA GLY A 24 24.15 3.16 24.53
C GLY A 24 24.12 4.30 25.56
N GLY A 25 24.28 3.92 26.83
CA GLY A 25 24.81 4.82 27.86
C GLY A 25 26.32 5.06 27.70
N GLY A 26 26.82 6.09 28.40
CA GLY A 26 28.25 6.32 28.59
C GLY A 26 28.60 7.80 28.72
N GLY A 27 28.76 8.29 29.95
CA GLY A 27 29.18 9.66 30.24
C GLY A 27 30.67 9.90 29.96
N SER A 28 30.96 11.07 29.37
CA SER A 28 32.23 11.78 29.55
C SER A 28 31.98 13.28 29.36
N SER A 29 32.18 14.05 30.43
CA SER A 29 32.26 15.51 30.35
C SER A 29 33.42 15.90 29.45
N SER A 30 33.12 16.22 28.20
CA SER A 30 33.97 16.98 27.31
C SER A 30 33.09 18.03 26.68
N THR A 31 33.35 19.29 27.03
CA THR A 31 32.76 20.48 26.40
C THR A 31 33.08 20.45 24.91
N THR A 32 32.21 19.80 24.16
CA THR A 32 32.20 19.79 22.70
C THR A 32 30.97 20.60 22.36
N THR A 33 31.16 21.75 21.71
CA THR A 33 30.08 22.60 21.19
C THR A 33 29.05 21.70 20.52
N ALA A 34 27.88 21.55 21.16
CA ALA A 34 26.77 20.78 20.61
C ALA A 34 26.39 21.42 19.27
N LYS A 35 26.83 20.80 18.18
CA LYS A 35 26.36 21.16 16.85
C LYS A 35 24.88 20.84 16.87
N LYS A 36 24.05 21.88 16.75
CA LYS A 36 22.59 21.78 16.69
C LYS A 36 22.22 20.56 15.84
N PRO A 37 21.32 19.66 16.31
CA PRO A 37 20.89 18.54 15.49
C PRO A 37 20.47 19.12 14.14
N LYS A 38 21.12 18.64 13.08
CA LYS A 38 20.78 19.03 11.72
C LYS A 38 19.38 18.48 11.53
N THR A 39 18.37 19.35 11.55
CA THR A 39 17.04 19.00 11.07
C THR A 39 17.25 18.45 9.66
N GLU A 40 17.15 17.14 9.50
CA GLU A 40 17.06 16.52 8.18
C GLU A 40 15.74 17.01 7.59
N GLU A 41 15.81 18.11 6.84
CA GLU A 41 14.74 18.46 5.93
C GLU A 41 14.58 17.27 4.99
N ARG A 42 13.44 16.57 5.11
CA ARG A 42 13.07 15.48 4.21
C ARG A 42 13.21 16.05 2.79
N GLN A 43 14.17 15.56 2.02
CA GLN A 43 14.45 16.10 0.69
C GLN A 43 13.17 15.98 -0.14
N GLN A 44 12.66 17.13 -0.60
CA GLN A 44 11.52 17.15 -1.50
C GLN A 44 11.94 16.50 -2.82
N LEU A 45 11.07 15.63 -3.34
CA LEU A 45 11.27 15.03 -4.65
C LEU A 45 11.19 16.11 -5.72
N SER A 46 11.95 15.95 -6.81
CA SER A 46 11.65 16.70 -8.03
C SER A 46 10.30 16.26 -8.58
N LYS A 47 9.65 17.09 -9.40
CA LYS A 47 8.40 16.71 -10.07
C LYS A 47 8.56 15.42 -10.88
N ALA A 48 9.66 15.25 -11.62
CA ALA A 48 9.91 14.02 -12.37
C ALA A 48 10.00 12.78 -11.46
N ALA A 49 10.72 12.88 -10.34
CA ALA A 49 10.83 11.77 -9.39
C ALA A 49 9.52 11.46 -8.66
N PHE A 50 8.68 12.48 -8.41
CA PHE A 50 7.34 12.29 -7.88
C PHE A 50 6.42 11.60 -8.89
N ILE A 51 6.48 12.01 -10.17
CA ILE A 51 5.72 11.38 -11.26
C ILE A 51 6.10 9.90 -11.39
N THR A 52 7.39 9.58 -11.55
CA THR A 52 7.84 8.19 -11.70
C THR A 52 7.42 7.30 -10.52
N GLN A 53 7.47 7.81 -9.29
CA GLN A 53 7.03 7.04 -8.12
C GLN A 53 5.51 6.90 -8.05
N GLY A 54 4.76 7.94 -8.38
CA GLY A 54 3.30 7.86 -8.38
C GLY A 54 2.76 6.99 -9.52
N ASP A 55 3.39 6.99 -10.70
CA ASP A 55 3.05 6.08 -11.80
C ASP A 55 3.26 4.63 -11.40
N SER A 56 4.38 4.28 -10.75
CA SER A 56 4.58 2.95 -10.18
C SER A 56 3.47 2.54 -9.22
N ILE A 57 3.01 3.45 -8.35
CA ILE A 57 1.92 3.20 -7.41
C ILE A 57 0.59 2.97 -8.16
N CYS A 58 0.30 3.79 -9.16
CA CYS A 58 -0.93 3.68 -9.94
C CYS A 58 -0.94 2.44 -10.82
N GLY A 59 0.18 2.06 -11.45
CA GLY A 59 0.28 0.84 -12.24
C GLY A 59 0.04 -0.43 -11.41
N GLU A 60 0.62 -0.49 -10.21
CA GLU A 60 0.36 -1.59 -9.25
C GLU A 60 -1.13 -1.68 -8.88
N VAL A 61 -1.75 -0.53 -8.58
CA VAL A 61 -3.15 -0.46 -8.18
C VAL A 61 -4.09 -0.78 -9.33
N ASN A 62 -3.82 -0.26 -10.53
CA ASN A 62 -4.60 -0.52 -11.74
C ASN A 62 -4.60 -2.01 -12.09
N THR A 63 -3.43 -2.67 -12.00
CA THR A 63 -3.30 -4.12 -12.18
C THR A 63 -4.07 -4.89 -11.10
N ALA A 64 -3.98 -4.46 -9.84
CA ALA A 64 -4.68 -5.09 -8.73
C ALA A 64 -6.20 -4.97 -8.87
N ILE A 65 -6.71 -3.81 -9.28
CA ILE A 65 -8.14 -3.59 -9.54
C ILE A 65 -8.61 -4.47 -10.70
N GLY A 66 -7.88 -4.49 -11.82
CA GLY A 66 -8.23 -5.38 -12.95
C GLY A 66 -8.29 -6.85 -12.53
N SER A 67 -7.37 -7.29 -11.67
CA SER A 67 -7.39 -8.66 -11.11
C SER A 67 -8.58 -8.92 -10.19
N VAL A 68 -9.03 -7.93 -9.42
CA VAL A 68 -10.22 -8.03 -8.56
C VAL A 68 -11.48 -8.15 -9.41
N GLU A 69 -11.57 -7.38 -10.49
CA GLU A 69 -12.71 -7.40 -11.41
C GLU A 69 -12.84 -8.72 -12.18
N GLU A 70 -11.72 -9.38 -12.50
CA GLU A 70 -11.72 -10.72 -13.12
C GLU A 70 -12.04 -11.86 -12.13
N SER A 71 -11.93 -11.61 -10.81
CA SER A 71 -12.18 -12.63 -9.82
C SER A 71 -13.67 -13.03 -9.76
N ALA A 72 -13.96 -14.29 -9.44
CA ALA A 72 -15.33 -14.79 -9.24
C ALA A 72 -15.87 -14.52 -7.82
N ALA A 73 -15.36 -13.50 -7.13
CA ALA A 73 -15.75 -13.18 -5.77
C ALA A 73 -17.14 -12.53 -5.68
N GLU A 74 -17.75 -12.54 -4.50
CA GLU A 74 -19.01 -11.85 -4.24
C GLU A 74 -18.85 -10.34 -4.48
N THR A 75 -19.83 -9.71 -5.13
CA THR A 75 -19.75 -8.31 -5.59
C THR A 75 -19.48 -7.33 -4.45
N SER A 76 -20.08 -7.50 -3.28
CA SER A 76 -19.84 -6.62 -2.12
C SER A 76 -18.39 -6.71 -1.62
N SER A 77 -17.78 -7.90 -1.68
CA SER A 77 -16.38 -8.09 -1.33
C SER A 77 -15.46 -7.41 -2.34
N GLN A 78 -15.77 -7.52 -3.65
CA GLN A 78 -15.01 -6.86 -4.72
C GLN A 78 -15.09 -5.34 -4.59
N THR A 79 -16.28 -4.78 -4.40
CA THR A 79 -16.46 -3.33 -4.25
C THR A 79 -15.65 -2.78 -3.08
N THR A 80 -15.64 -3.46 -1.94
CA THR A 80 -14.82 -3.07 -0.79
C THR A 80 -13.32 -3.20 -1.11
N GLN A 81 -12.89 -4.22 -1.84
CA GLN A 81 -11.49 -4.38 -2.23
C GLN A 81 -11.03 -3.25 -3.16
N VAL A 82 -11.80 -2.94 -4.20
CA VAL A 82 -11.51 -1.84 -5.15
C VAL A 82 -11.43 -0.50 -4.41
N ALA A 83 -12.38 -0.20 -3.53
CA ALA A 83 -12.36 1.03 -2.75
C ALA A 83 -11.11 1.13 -1.86
N ASN A 84 -10.70 0.03 -1.21
CA ASN A 84 -9.47 0.02 -0.42
C ASN A 84 -8.21 0.25 -1.28
N LEU A 85 -8.18 -0.28 -2.51
CA LEU A 85 -7.07 -0.08 -3.45
C LEU A 85 -6.93 1.39 -3.82
N TYR A 86 -8.02 2.06 -4.22
CA TYR A 86 -7.98 3.50 -4.52
C TYR A 86 -7.64 4.36 -3.31
N ILE A 87 -8.18 4.07 -2.12
CA ILE A 87 -7.83 4.81 -0.90
C ILE A 87 -6.33 4.63 -0.60
N GLY A 88 -5.82 3.41 -0.66
CA GLY A 88 -4.40 3.10 -0.42
C GLY A 88 -3.46 3.75 -1.44
N MET A 89 -3.89 3.86 -2.70
CA MET A 89 -3.19 4.58 -3.76
C MET A 89 -3.00 6.05 -3.38
N VAL A 90 -4.09 6.74 -3.02
CA VAL A 90 -4.07 8.16 -2.66
C VAL A 90 -3.22 8.40 -1.42
N GLU A 91 -3.32 7.54 -0.40
CA GLU A 91 -2.46 7.63 0.77
C GLU A 91 -0.98 7.43 0.43
N SER A 92 -0.67 6.53 -0.51
CA SER A 92 0.71 6.31 -0.99
C SER A 92 1.25 7.54 -1.72
N LEU A 93 0.44 8.15 -2.59
CA LEU A 93 0.78 9.40 -3.28
C LEU A 93 1.02 10.54 -2.28
N GLN A 94 0.20 10.66 -1.23
CA GLN A 94 0.40 11.63 -0.16
C GLN A 94 1.70 11.38 0.63
N ARG A 95 2.08 10.12 0.84
CA ARG A 95 3.33 9.75 1.55
C ARG A 95 4.59 10.15 0.80
N LEU A 96 4.55 10.21 -0.55
CA LEU A 96 5.65 10.76 -1.36
C LEU A 96 5.95 12.23 -1.00
N GLY A 97 4.94 12.94 -0.48
CA GLY A 97 5.03 14.33 -0.07
C GLY A 97 4.98 15.29 -1.25
N ARG A 98 5.06 16.59 -0.95
CA ARG A 98 4.99 17.63 -1.96
C ARG A 98 6.32 17.72 -2.74
N PRO A 99 6.29 17.71 -4.09
CA PRO A 99 7.49 17.91 -4.89
C PRO A 99 7.98 19.37 -4.82
N SER A 100 9.23 19.58 -5.20
CA SER A 100 9.84 20.92 -5.26
C SER A 100 9.13 21.85 -6.25
N GLU A 101 8.66 21.30 -7.38
CA GLU A 101 7.87 22.01 -8.38
C GLU A 101 6.37 21.73 -8.17
N THR A 102 5.64 22.75 -7.77
CA THR A 102 4.24 22.61 -7.32
C THR A 102 3.20 22.96 -8.38
N THR A 103 3.61 23.37 -9.58
CA THR A 103 2.67 23.71 -10.66
C THR A 103 1.80 22.52 -11.02
N GLY A 104 0.48 22.68 -10.85
CA GLY A 104 -0.54 21.64 -11.06
C GLY A 104 -0.68 20.63 -9.92
N TYR A 105 0.20 20.64 -8.90
CA TYR A 105 0.20 19.63 -7.83
C TYR A 105 -1.06 19.71 -6.97
N SER A 106 -1.52 20.93 -6.68
CA SER A 106 -2.71 21.12 -5.85
C SER A 106 -3.98 20.61 -6.54
N ASP A 107 -4.06 20.77 -7.86
CA ASP A 107 -5.22 20.31 -8.64
C ASP A 107 -5.23 18.77 -8.70
N PHE A 108 -4.07 18.17 -8.97
CA PHE A 108 -3.90 16.71 -8.92
C PHE A 108 -4.23 16.12 -7.55
N MET A 109 -3.62 16.62 -6.48
CA MET A 109 -3.89 16.09 -5.13
C MET A 109 -5.31 16.37 -4.66
N GLY A 110 -5.92 17.48 -5.10
CA GLY A 110 -7.33 17.75 -4.83
C GLY A 110 -8.26 16.71 -5.46
N ALA A 111 -8.00 16.31 -6.70
CA ALA A 111 -8.73 15.23 -7.36
C ALA A 111 -8.49 13.87 -6.68
N ALA A 112 -7.23 13.57 -6.29
CA ALA A 112 -6.89 12.36 -5.55
C ALA A 112 -7.60 12.27 -4.20
N GLU A 113 -7.64 13.36 -3.43
CA GLU A 113 -8.35 13.43 -2.16
C GLU A 113 -9.87 13.27 -2.34
N LYS A 114 -10.42 13.87 -3.39
CA LYS A 114 -11.84 13.70 -3.73
C LYS A 114 -12.15 12.24 -4.07
N LEU A 115 -11.30 11.57 -4.84
CA LEU A 115 -11.41 10.15 -5.14
C LEU A 115 -11.42 9.33 -3.84
N ALA A 116 -10.43 9.50 -2.97
CA ALA A 116 -10.36 8.77 -1.69
C ALA A 116 -11.59 9.01 -0.80
N LEU A 117 -12.14 10.23 -0.80
CA LEU A 117 -13.35 10.54 -0.04
C LEU A 117 -14.56 9.76 -0.57
N VAL A 118 -14.73 9.73 -1.90
CA VAL A 118 -15.86 9.02 -2.53
C VAL A 118 -15.72 7.51 -2.37
N GLU A 119 -14.52 6.97 -2.60
CA GLU A 119 -14.23 5.54 -2.37
C GLU A 119 -14.41 5.17 -0.89
N GLY A 120 -14.10 6.08 0.04
CA GLY A 120 -14.43 5.91 1.45
C GLY A 120 -15.93 5.76 1.72
N LYS A 121 -16.79 6.46 0.97
CA LYS A 121 -18.26 6.28 1.04
C LYS A 121 -18.68 4.93 0.47
N VAL A 122 -18.12 4.53 -0.68
CA VAL A 122 -18.37 3.22 -1.32
C VAL A 122 -18.05 2.10 -0.34
N LYS A 123 -16.85 2.11 0.23
CA LYS A 123 -16.42 1.16 1.25
C LYS A 123 -17.38 1.12 2.43
N LYS A 124 -17.69 2.28 3.02
CA LYS A 124 -18.57 2.35 4.19
C LYS A 124 -19.97 1.78 3.91
N ALA A 125 -20.56 2.14 2.77
CA ALA A 125 -21.89 1.67 2.39
C ALA A 125 -21.89 0.17 2.07
N SER A 126 -20.83 -0.34 1.43
CA SER A 126 -20.64 -1.77 1.17
C SER A 126 -20.51 -2.57 2.47
N GLU A 127 -19.66 -2.12 3.41
CA GLU A 127 -19.48 -2.74 4.72
C GLU A 127 -20.73 -2.71 5.60
N ALA A 128 -21.56 -1.68 5.44
CA ALA A 128 -22.84 -1.54 6.15
C ALA A 128 -24.01 -2.27 5.45
N GLU A 129 -23.79 -2.89 4.29
CA GLU A 129 -24.81 -3.53 3.46
C GLU A 129 -25.98 -2.59 3.09
N GLU A 130 -25.71 -1.28 2.99
CA GLU A 130 -26.68 -0.24 2.70
C GLU A 130 -26.87 -0.07 1.18
N GLY A 131 -27.70 -0.91 0.55
CA GLY A 131 -27.85 -0.97 -0.91
C GLY A 131 -28.07 0.39 -1.62
N GLU A 132 -29.01 1.22 -1.14
CA GLU A 132 -29.27 2.54 -1.76
C GLU A 132 -28.09 3.52 -1.59
N ALA A 133 -27.41 3.47 -0.43
CA ALA A 133 -26.24 4.30 -0.18
C ALA A 133 -25.04 3.83 -1.02
N LEU A 134 -24.89 2.51 -1.19
CA LEU A 134 -23.84 1.91 -2.01
C LEU A 134 -24.04 2.28 -3.49
N GLU A 135 -25.26 2.18 -4.00
CA GLU A 135 -25.57 2.56 -5.38
C GLU A 135 -25.32 4.05 -5.63
N THR A 136 -25.68 4.91 -4.67
CA THR A 136 -25.40 6.35 -4.75
C THR A 136 -23.89 6.62 -4.72
N ALA A 137 -23.16 6.03 -3.79
CA ALA A 137 -21.72 6.21 -3.66
C ALA A 137 -20.97 5.69 -4.89
N SER A 138 -21.39 4.57 -5.46
CA SER A 138 -20.79 3.99 -6.68
C SER A 138 -21.01 4.89 -7.90
N GLN A 139 -22.18 5.54 -8.00
CA GLN A 139 -22.42 6.55 -9.05
C GLN A 139 -21.59 7.83 -8.85
N GLU A 140 -21.28 8.21 -7.61
CA GLU A 140 -20.36 9.31 -7.34
C GLU A 140 -18.89 8.94 -7.65
N ALA A 141 -18.53 7.66 -7.52
CA ALA A 141 -17.16 7.17 -7.71
C ALA A 141 -16.70 7.29 -9.16
N VAL A 142 -17.55 6.95 -10.13
CA VAL A 142 -17.23 7.03 -11.57
C VAL A 142 -16.66 8.39 -11.98
N PRO A 143 -17.35 9.53 -11.78
CA PRO A 143 -16.81 10.83 -12.15
C PRO A 143 -15.62 11.26 -11.29
N ALA A 144 -15.46 10.72 -10.07
CA ALA A 144 -14.30 11.00 -9.24
C ALA A 144 -13.03 10.32 -9.77
N VAL A 145 -13.15 9.08 -10.28
CA VAL A 145 -12.08 8.36 -10.98
C VAL A 145 -11.70 9.10 -12.27
N GLU A 146 -12.68 9.50 -13.09
CA GLU A 146 -12.42 10.26 -14.32
C GLU A 146 -11.73 11.61 -14.05
N GLU A 147 -12.14 12.32 -13.00
CA GLU A 147 -11.52 13.58 -12.59
C GLU A 147 -10.07 13.38 -12.11
N PHE A 148 -9.82 12.31 -11.33
CA PHE A 148 -8.47 11.94 -10.92
C PHE A 148 -7.58 11.63 -12.12
N GLN A 149 -8.03 10.78 -13.05
CA GLN A 149 -7.29 10.42 -14.26
C GLN A 149 -6.99 11.63 -15.15
N SER A 150 -7.97 12.52 -15.33
CA SER A 150 -7.79 13.75 -16.08
C SER A 150 -6.77 14.68 -15.41
N ALA A 151 -6.85 14.86 -14.09
CA ALA A 151 -5.89 15.67 -13.34
C ALA A 151 -4.48 15.05 -13.37
N ALA A 152 -4.38 13.72 -13.32
CA ALA A 152 -3.14 12.97 -13.46
C ALA A 152 -2.49 13.21 -14.83
N ALA A 153 -3.27 13.10 -15.93
CA ALA A 153 -2.80 13.39 -17.28
C ALA A 153 -2.29 14.82 -17.43
N VAL A 154 -3.03 15.81 -16.90
CA VAL A 154 -2.64 17.22 -16.94
C VAL A 154 -1.37 17.47 -16.12
N TYR A 155 -1.21 16.77 -15.00
CA TYR A 155 -0.01 16.90 -14.17
C TYR A 155 1.23 16.26 -14.83
N GLY A 156 1.02 15.19 -15.61
CA GLY A 156 2.02 14.49 -16.39
C GLY A 156 2.29 13.05 -15.95
N PHE A 157 1.37 12.44 -15.20
CA PHE A 157 1.38 11.00 -14.92
C PHE A 157 0.91 10.21 -16.14
N GLU A 158 1.52 9.05 -16.37
CA GLU A 158 1.15 8.11 -17.42
C GLU A 158 0.17 7.09 -16.85
N ASP A 159 0.62 6.20 -15.96
CA ASP A 159 -0.19 5.12 -15.36
C ASP A 159 -1.36 5.64 -14.53
N CYS A 160 -1.20 6.73 -13.78
CA CYS A 160 -2.32 7.29 -13.00
C CYS A 160 -3.42 7.92 -13.88
N SER A 161 -3.10 8.23 -15.14
CA SER A 161 -4.09 8.73 -16.10
C SER A 161 -4.85 7.62 -16.80
N GLU A 162 -4.38 6.37 -16.67
CA GLU A 162 -5.00 5.21 -17.25
C GLU A 162 -6.00 4.55 -16.28
N GLY A 163 -6.93 3.81 -16.86
CA GLY A 163 -7.88 3.01 -16.10
C GLY A 163 -7.28 1.71 -15.59
N PRO A 164 -7.99 1.02 -14.68
CA PRO A 164 -7.65 -0.34 -14.30
C PRO A 164 -7.63 -1.23 -15.54
N HIS A 165 -6.68 -2.14 -15.58
CA HIS A 165 -6.51 -3.11 -16.65
C HIS A 165 -6.09 -4.44 -16.04
N ALA A 166 -6.60 -5.53 -16.61
CA ALA A 166 -6.16 -6.87 -16.22
C ALA A 166 -4.66 -7.02 -16.51
N PRO A 167 -3.93 -7.82 -15.72
CA PRO A 167 -2.54 -8.14 -16.03
C PRO A 167 -2.48 -8.74 -17.44
N GLU A 168 -1.59 -8.19 -18.28
CA GLU A 168 -1.34 -8.78 -19.59
C GLU A 168 -0.88 -10.22 -19.39
N ALA A 169 -1.63 -11.17 -19.95
CA ALA A 169 -1.18 -12.55 -20.00
C ALA A 169 0.19 -12.56 -20.69
N ALA A 170 1.19 -13.20 -20.06
CA ALA A 170 2.47 -13.45 -20.70
C ALA A 170 2.18 -14.04 -22.09
N PRO A 171 2.90 -13.64 -23.16
CA PRO A 171 2.65 -14.19 -24.48
C PRO A 171 2.77 -15.70 -24.37
N GLU A 172 1.63 -16.39 -24.48
CA GLU A 172 1.63 -17.83 -24.64
C GLU A 172 2.51 -18.06 -25.86
N ALA A 173 3.62 -18.80 -25.66
CA ALA A 173 4.33 -19.37 -26.79
C ALA A 173 3.26 -20.14 -27.57
N ALA A 174 2.89 -19.60 -28.74
CA ALA A 174 1.74 -20.04 -29.51
C ALA A 174 1.82 -21.55 -29.74
N THR A 175 1.13 -22.33 -28.92
CA THR A 175 0.71 -23.66 -29.31
C THR A 175 -0.40 -23.43 -30.31
N GLY A 176 -0.03 -23.41 -31.59
CA GLY A 176 -0.95 -23.30 -32.69
C GLY A 176 -2.09 -24.29 -32.50
N THR A 177 -3.32 -23.77 -32.45
CA THR A 177 -4.54 -24.52 -32.69
C THR A 177 -5.45 -23.61 -33.51
N GLU A 178 -5.15 -23.63 -34.80
CA GLU A 178 -6.11 -23.78 -35.89
C GLU A 178 -7.36 -22.88 -35.84
N GLU A 179 -7.21 -21.64 -36.30
CA GLU A 179 -8.33 -20.97 -36.98
C GLU A 179 -8.39 -21.52 -38.42
N ALA A 180 -9.54 -22.10 -38.76
CA ALA A 180 -9.85 -22.58 -40.09
C ALA A 180 -9.70 -21.45 -41.12
N ALA A 181 -8.70 -21.55 -41.98
CA ALA A 181 -8.59 -20.80 -43.22
C ALA A 181 -8.79 -21.75 -44.42
N PRO A 182 -9.31 -21.25 -45.55
CA PRO A 182 -9.95 -22.05 -46.58
C PRO A 182 -8.94 -22.90 -47.35
N GLU A 183 -9.45 -24.03 -47.88
CA GLU A 183 -8.71 -24.94 -48.74
C GLU A 183 -8.02 -24.21 -49.89
N GLU A 184 -6.69 -24.29 -49.95
CA GLU A 184 -5.97 -24.30 -51.22
C GLU A 184 -4.59 -24.94 -51.05
N SER A 185 -4.23 -25.63 -52.12
CA SER A 185 -3.25 -26.67 -52.23
C SER A 185 -1.78 -26.19 -52.20
N GLY A 186 -0.88 -27.07 -51.74
CA GLY A 186 0.50 -27.08 -52.27
C GLY A 186 1.62 -27.14 -51.24
N GLY A 187 2.04 -28.38 -50.94
CA GLY A 187 3.44 -28.83 -50.89
C GLY A 187 4.51 -28.00 -50.16
N VAL A 188 5.11 -28.61 -49.14
CA VAL A 188 6.48 -29.17 -49.14
C VAL A 188 6.85 -29.40 -47.68
N GLU A 189 6.93 -30.68 -47.29
CA GLU A 189 7.45 -31.08 -45.98
C GLU A 189 8.95 -30.78 -45.92
N VAL A 190 9.34 -29.85 -45.06
CA VAL A 190 10.71 -29.71 -44.59
C VAL A 190 10.67 -29.97 -43.09
N ALA A 191 11.06 -31.17 -42.68
CA ALA A 191 11.26 -31.52 -41.29
C ALA A 191 12.45 -30.71 -40.73
N PRO A 192 12.31 -29.99 -39.61
CA PRO A 192 13.45 -29.54 -38.84
C PRO A 192 13.82 -30.59 -37.79
N GLU A 193 15.09 -30.97 -37.87
CA GLU A 193 15.93 -31.76 -36.98
C GLU A 193 15.60 -31.67 -35.48
N GLU A 194 15.57 -32.83 -34.81
CA GLU A 194 15.60 -32.95 -33.35
C GLU A 194 16.78 -32.15 -32.76
N ALA A 195 16.47 -31.16 -31.92
CA ALA A 195 17.44 -30.61 -30.99
C ALA A 195 17.33 -31.36 -29.66
N ALA A 196 18.46 -31.92 -29.23
CA ALA A 196 18.65 -32.71 -28.02
C ALA A 196 18.22 -31.98 -26.72
N PRO A 197 17.87 -32.71 -25.66
CA PRO A 197 17.54 -32.11 -24.37
C PRO A 197 18.79 -31.51 -23.72
N GLU A 198 18.78 -30.21 -23.44
CA GLU A 198 19.76 -29.57 -22.56
C GLU A 198 19.44 -29.82 -21.08
N GLU A 199 20.52 -29.87 -20.31
CA GLU A 199 20.69 -30.60 -19.05
C GLU A 199 19.92 -30.06 -17.83
N GLU A 200 19.55 -30.99 -16.96
CA GLU A 200 19.02 -30.81 -15.61
C GLU A 200 20.01 -30.02 -14.74
N PHE A 201 19.69 -28.76 -14.43
CA PHE A 201 20.47 -27.96 -13.48
C PHE A 201 20.02 -28.29 -12.05
N ILE A 202 20.81 -29.12 -11.37
CA ILE A 202 20.67 -29.41 -9.93
C ILE A 202 21.17 -28.19 -9.16
N PRO A 203 20.36 -27.57 -8.27
CA PRO A 203 20.87 -26.53 -7.38
C PRO A 203 21.82 -27.16 -6.35
N GLU A 204 23.08 -26.71 -6.35
CA GLU A 204 24.06 -27.04 -5.31
C GLU A 204 23.60 -26.47 -3.96
N GLU A 205 23.54 -27.38 -2.99
CA GLU A 205 23.41 -27.17 -1.56
C GLU A 205 24.73 -26.57 -1.03
N GLU A 206 24.71 -25.35 -0.48
CA GLU A 206 25.81 -24.85 0.35
C GLU A 206 25.34 -24.45 1.76
N ALA A 207 25.67 -25.36 2.68
CA ALA A 207 26.32 -25.15 3.97
C ALA A 207 25.63 -24.35 5.10
N ALA A 208 25.43 -25.10 6.18
CA ALA A 208 25.00 -24.71 7.52
C ALA A 208 26.13 -23.99 8.32
N PRO A 209 25.85 -23.51 9.55
CA PRO A 209 26.52 -22.37 10.20
C PRO A 209 27.73 -22.73 11.06
N GLU A 210 28.59 -21.73 11.34
CA GLU A 210 29.59 -21.81 12.41
C GLU A 210 29.16 -21.01 13.66
N GLU A 211 28.99 -21.76 14.75
CA GLU A 211 29.19 -21.41 16.17
C GLU A 211 30.65 -20.92 16.39
N GLU A 212 31.10 -20.14 17.39
CA GLU A 212 30.85 -20.04 18.82
C GLU A 212 31.50 -18.72 19.32
N ALA A 213 31.01 -18.15 20.43
CA ALA A 213 31.84 -17.81 21.62
C ALA A 213 30.99 -17.10 22.70
N ALA A 214 30.81 -17.78 23.84
CA ALA A 214 30.38 -17.22 25.12
C ALA A 214 31.62 -16.78 25.95
N PRO A 215 31.50 -16.45 27.26
CA PRO A 215 30.52 -15.66 28.02
C PRO A 215 31.25 -14.43 28.65
N GLU A 216 30.63 -13.69 29.58
CA GLU A 216 31.28 -13.20 30.84
C GLU A 216 30.19 -12.60 31.74
N THR A 217 30.34 -12.88 33.03
CA THR A 217 29.32 -12.82 34.09
C THR A 217 29.45 -11.59 34.99
N GLY A 218 28.33 -11.17 35.60
CA GLY A 218 28.29 -10.33 36.81
C GLY A 218 27.35 -9.12 36.63
N GLY A 219 26.44 -8.78 37.53
CA GLY A 219 26.19 -9.22 38.89
C GLY A 219 25.57 -8.04 39.67
N ALA A 220 24.35 -8.26 40.17
CA ALA A 220 23.73 -7.73 41.40
C ALA A 220 23.52 -6.21 41.67
N GLY A 221 22.26 -5.92 42.07
CA GLY A 221 21.88 -4.90 43.07
C GLY A 221 21.44 -3.55 42.49
N GLY A 222 20.33 -2.92 42.87
CA GLY A 222 19.36 -3.17 43.94
C GLY A 222 18.34 -2.02 43.98
N GLU A 223 17.16 -2.34 44.51
CA GLU A 223 16.15 -1.51 45.17
C GLU A 223 15.50 -0.28 44.50
N ILE A 224 14.21 -0.49 44.21
CA ILE A 224 13.04 0.35 44.53
C ILE A 224 13.24 1.61 45.39
N GLU A 225 12.69 2.74 44.94
CA GLU A 225 11.95 3.62 45.84
C GLU A 225 10.77 4.30 45.12
N GLU A 226 9.71 4.41 45.89
CA GLU A 226 8.33 4.76 45.61
C GLU A 226 8.16 6.28 45.42
N ALA A 227 7.27 6.72 44.51
CA ALA A 227 6.40 7.88 44.79
C ALA A 227 5.35 8.06 43.68
N ALA A 228 4.10 8.03 44.13
CA ALA A 228 2.87 8.33 43.40
C ALA A 228 2.65 9.86 43.26
N PRO A 229 1.54 10.32 42.65
CA PRO A 229 1.44 11.57 41.90
C PRO A 229 1.08 12.77 42.77
N GLU A 230 1.40 13.98 42.29
CA GLU A 230 0.76 15.21 42.76
C GLU A 230 -0.11 15.82 41.66
N GLU A 231 -1.38 15.98 42.03
CA GLU A 231 -2.35 16.86 41.40
C GLU A 231 -1.98 18.32 41.65
N THR A 232 -2.23 19.22 40.70
CA THR A 232 -2.58 20.60 41.03
C THR A 232 -3.58 21.17 40.03
N GLU A 233 -4.63 21.72 40.63
CA GLU A 233 -5.82 22.35 40.09
C GLU A 233 -5.57 23.68 39.33
N SER A 234 -6.70 24.24 38.87
CA SER A 234 -6.98 25.63 38.48
C SER A 234 -6.85 25.93 36.98
N GLY A 235 -7.83 26.51 36.28
CA GLY A 235 -9.15 27.03 36.65
C GLY A 235 -9.63 27.96 35.52
N SER A 236 -10.95 28.14 35.38
CA SER A 236 -11.63 29.31 34.74
C SER A 236 -11.32 29.58 33.25
N GLU A 237 -12.18 30.07 32.35
CA GLU A 237 -13.37 30.91 32.41
C GLU A 237 -14.02 31.00 31.01
N SER A 238 -15.34 30.99 31.04
CA SER A 238 -16.37 31.58 30.17
C SER A 238 -16.00 32.55 29.03
N GLY A 239 -16.65 32.36 27.87
CA GLY A 239 -16.95 33.40 26.85
C GLY A 239 -16.83 32.84 25.43
N GLY A 240 -17.73 33.02 24.47
CA GLY A 240 -18.96 33.77 24.34
C GLY A 240 -19.36 33.69 22.86
N ILE A 241 -20.63 33.41 22.59
CA ILE A 241 -21.20 33.31 21.23
C ILE A 241 -21.54 34.73 20.74
N GLY A 242 -21.24 35.04 19.47
CA GLY A 242 -21.77 36.22 18.79
C GLY A 242 -21.64 36.12 17.26
N PRO A 243 -22.71 36.37 16.47
CA PRO A 243 -22.64 36.42 15.02
C PRO A 243 -22.28 37.82 14.51
N GLY A 244 -21.59 37.87 13.38
CA GLY A 244 -21.43 39.03 12.50
C GLY A 244 -21.72 38.61 11.08
#